data_AF-A0A3S4JUG0-F1
#
_entry.id   AF-A0A3S4JUG0-F1
#
_cell.length_a   1.000
_cell.length_b   1.000
_cell.length_c   1.000
_cell.angle_alpha   90.00
_cell.angle_beta   90.00
_cell.angle_gamma   90.00
#
_symmetry.space_group_name_H-M   'P 1'
#
loop_
_entity.id
_entity.type
_entity.pdbx_description
1 polymer ?
#
loop_
_entity_poly.entity_id
_entity_poly.type
_entity_poly.pdbx_seq_one_letter_code
_entity_poly.pdbx_strand_id
1 'polypeptide(L)'
;MEAGRKTMGGRHWRGMALAGIAILAACGREVAKPQAADLQRAETLRPADAQLARKYERSCLICHGNQASQAPLAGFAPAWEARLEKGMPLLLSHVRDGLNAMPPRGYCNDCSDEEFARLIAFMSDGGQGARDEAGFESPSLAAAGRRRAAGAWAGLSAGPRAAAPAGGYRWRNWSGLQRCAAQALATPGDEAELARLLREASRSGTPLRCVGAGHSFTRWCPRRDYRVAGPDVRPAVL
;
A
#
# COMPACT_ATOMS: atom_id res chain seq x y z
N MET A 1 -21.15 -65.82 59.69
CA MET A 1 -21.95 -66.63 58.74
C MET A 1 -22.76 -65.67 57.90
N GLU A 2 -22.55 -65.80 56.59
CA GLU A 2 -23.17 -65.07 55.49
C GLU A 2 -24.71 -64.99 55.55
N ALA A 3 -25.26 -63.88 55.05
CA ALA A 3 -26.48 -63.76 54.23
C ALA A 3 -27.00 -62.32 54.39
N GLY A 4 -27.31 -61.52 53.38
CA GLY A 4 -27.58 -61.76 51.98
C GLY A 4 -28.48 -60.59 51.57
N ARG A 5 -27.91 -59.57 50.92
CA ARG A 5 -28.66 -58.36 50.54
C ARG A 5 -29.47 -58.67 49.28
N LYS A 6 -30.78 -58.87 49.45
CA LYS A 6 -31.73 -59.09 48.36
C LYS A 6 -31.83 -57.87 47.46
N THR A 7 -31.82 -58.13 46.16
CA THR A 7 -32.09 -57.22 45.07
C THR A 7 -33.60 -57.04 44.88
N MET A 8 -34.03 -55.79 44.69
CA MET A 8 -35.28 -55.38 44.01
C MET A 8 -34.99 -53.94 43.57
N GLY A 9 -34.93 -53.60 42.28
CA GLY A 9 -35.89 -53.96 41.26
C GLY A 9 -36.71 -52.72 40.92
N GLY A 10 -36.05 -51.67 40.42
CA GLY A 10 -36.66 -50.43 39.95
C GLY A 10 -36.08 -50.09 38.59
N ARG A 11 -36.71 -50.63 37.55
CA ARG A 11 -36.56 -50.18 36.16
C ARG A 11 -37.08 -48.74 36.04
N HIS A 12 -36.93 -48.11 34.87
CA HIS A 12 -37.41 -46.77 34.52
C HIS A 12 -36.42 -45.61 34.75
N TRP A 13 -35.30 -45.61 34.02
CA TRP A 13 -34.79 -44.35 33.43
C TRP A 13 -34.07 -44.62 32.11
N ARG A 14 -34.73 -45.34 31.20
CA ARG A 14 -34.42 -45.28 29.77
C ARG A 14 -35.33 -44.21 29.18
N GLY A 15 -34.80 -43.02 28.93
CA GLY A 15 -35.58 -41.99 28.25
C GLY A 15 -34.98 -40.58 28.35
N MET A 16 -34.25 -40.19 27.30
CA MET A 16 -34.18 -38.82 26.76
C MET A 16 -33.71 -37.68 27.68
N ALA A 17 -32.41 -37.63 27.99
CA ALA A 17 -31.80 -36.38 28.44
C ALA A 17 -30.36 -36.21 27.94
N LEU A 18 -30.09 -36.45 26.64
CA LEU A 18 -28.84 -35.99 26.03
C LEU A 18 -29.09 -35.52 24.59
N ALA A 19 -28.50 -34.36 24.30
CA ALA A 19 -28.22 -33.79 22.98
C ALA A 19 -29.39 -33.10 22.24
N GLY A 20 -29.95 -32.05 22.86
CA GLY A 20 -30.70 -31.01 22.16
C GLY A 20 -29.92 -29.69 22.07
N ILE A 21 -28.69 -29.71 21.56
CA ILE A 21 -27.99 -28.48 21.11
C ILE A 21 -27.85 -28.60 19.59
N ALA A 22 -28.98 -28.42 18.91
CA ALA A 22 -29.02 -28.30 17.46
C ALA A 22 -28.62 -26.87 17.07
N ILE A 23 -27.33 -26.72 16.78
CA ILE A 23 -26.76 -25.90 15.70
C ILE A 23 -27.56 -24.61 15.39
N LEU A 24 -27.25 -23.54 16.12
CA LEU A 24 -27.39 -22.18 15.59
C LEU A 24 -26.31 -22.01 14.51
N ALA A 25 -26.61 -22.48 13.30
CA ALA A 25 -25.86 -22.10 12.11
C ALA A 25 -26.10 -20.60 11.89
N ALA A 26 -25.25 -19.78 12.50
CA ALA A 26 -25.18 -18.37 12.18
C ALA A 26 -24.83 -18.26 10.69
N CYS A 27 -25.79 -17.81 9.87
CA CYS A 27 -25.55 -17.34 8.52
C CYS A 27 -24.76 -16.02 8.55
N GLY A 28 -23.56 -16.04 9.14
CA GLY A 28 -22.55 -15.02 8.93
C GLY A 28 -21.70 -15.51 7.77
N ARG A 29 -21.90 -14.93 6.58
CA ARG A 29 -21.02 -15.19 5.44
C ARG A 29 -19.66 -14.57 5.81
N GLU A 30 -18.74 -15.38 6.33
CA GLU A 30 -17.38 -14.93 6.64
C GLU A 30 -16.75 -14.44 5.33
N VAL A 31 -16.30 -13.18 5.32
CA VAL A 31 -15.59 -12.62 4.17
C VAL A 31 -14.33 -13.45 3.98
N ALA A 32 -14.18 -14.06 2.80
CA ALA A 32 -13.02 -14.87 2.48
C ALA A 32 -11.73 -14.08 2.73
N LYS A 33 -10.72 -14.75 3.29
CA LYS A 33 -9.41 -14.12 3.51
C LYS A 33 -8.58 -14.18 2.22
N PRO A 34 -7.90 -13.09 1.82
CA PRO A 34 -7.09 -13.06 0.61
C PRO A 34 -5.94 -14.07 0.70
N GLN A 35 -5.68 -14.74 -0.43
CA GLN A 35 -4.57 -15.69 -0.59
C GLN A 35 -3.36 -14.99 -1.21
N ALA A 36 -2.20 -15.67 -1.24
CA ALA A 36 -0.97 -15.10 -1.79
C ALA A 36 -1.12 -14.59 -3.24
N ALA A 37 -1.92 -15.28 -4.07
CA ALA A 37 -2.20 -14.85 -5.43
C ALA A 37 -3.00 -13.54 -5.50
N ASP A 38 -3.94 -13.32 -4.57
CA ASP A 38 -4.73 -12.09 -4.50
C ASP A 38 -3.84 -10.91 -4.10
N LEU A 39 -2.90 -11.13 -3.19
CA LEU A 39 -1.91 -10.14 -2.77
C LEU A 39 -1.02 -9.72 -3.93
N GLN A 40 -0.44 -10.70 -4.63
CA GLN A 40 0.39 -10.42 -5.79
C GLN A 40 -0.40 -9.72 -6.90
N ARG A 41 -1.67 -10.09 -7.12
CA ARG A 41 -2.55 -9.40 -8.07
C ARG A 41 -2.73 -7.95 -7.68
N ALA A 42 -3.16 -7.67 -6.45
CA ALA A 42 -3.44 -6.31 -5.99
C ALA A 42 -2.23 -5.36 -6.07
N GLU A 43 -1.04 -5.88 -5.80
CA GLU A 43 0.23 -5.16 -5.92
C GLU A 43 0.53 -4.72 -7.37
N THR A 44 0.17 -5.56 -8.33
CA THR A 44 0.51 -5.38 -9.75
C THR A 44 -0.63 -4.86 -10.61
N LEU A 45 -1.87 -4.90 -10.13
CA LEU A 45 -3.06 -4.52 -10.88
C LEU A 45 -3.04 -3.01 -11.18
N ARG A 46 -3.27 -2.62 -12.45
CA ARG A 46 -3.37 -1.23 -12.89
C ARG A 46 -4.57 -1.01 -13.81
N PRO A 47 -5.18 0.19 -13.78
CA PRO A 47 -6.13 0.59 -14.81
C PRO A 47 -5.49 0.53 -16.19
N ALA A 48 -6.27 0.17 -17.22
CA ALA A 48 -5.78 0.20 -18.60
C ALA A 48 -5.53 1.63 -19.11
N ASP A 49 -6.34 2.59 -18.67
CA ASP A 49 -6.11 4.00 -18.95
C ASP A 49 -4.85 4.51 -18.24
N ALA A 50 -3.90 5.04 -19.02
CA ALA A 50 -2.60 5.44 -18.50
C ALA A 50 -2.64 6.66 -17.57
N GLN A 51 -3.61 7.57 -17.71
CA GLN A 51 -3.75 8.73 -16.80
C GLN A 51 -4.30 8.26 -15.46
N LEU A 52 -5.35 7.46 -15.50
CA LEU A 52 -5.99 6.87 -14.33
C LEU A 52 -5.02 5.95 -13.59
N ALA A 53 -4.19 5.18 -14.31
CA ALA A 53 -3.15 4.36 -13.72
C ALA A 53 -2.12 5.18 -12.93
N ARG A 54 -1.67 6.32 -13.46
CA ARG A 54 -0.76 7.20 -12.71
C ARG A 54 -1.38 7.79 -11.45
N LYS A 55 -2.68 8.10 -11.47
CA LYS A 55 -3.41 8.57 -10.29
C LYS A 55 -3.58 7.45 -9.26
N TYR A 56 -3.99 6.25 -9.70
CA TYR A 56 -4.06 5.06 -8.86
C TYR A 56 -2.72 4.75 -8.19
N GLU A 57 -1.63 4.72 -8.96
CA GLU A 57 -0.29 4.40 -8.48
C GLU A 57 0.25 5.39 -7.45
N ARG A 58 0.09 6.70 -7.71
CA ARG A 58 0.64 7.74 -6.82
C ARG A 58 -0.13 7.84 -5.50
N SER A 59 -1.41 7.44 -5.49
CA SER A 59 -2.35 7.76 -4.41
C SER A 59 -2.96 6.51 -3.76
N CYS A 60 -3.71 5.72 -4.52
CA CYS A 60 -4.56 4.65 -3.97
C CYS A 60 -3.79 3.35 -3.69
N LEU A 61 -2.83 3.01 -4.56
CA LEU A 61 -2.10 1.74 -4.55
C LEU A 61 -1.35 1.50 -3.23
N ILE A 62 -0.87 2.57 -2.59
CA ILE A 62 -0.10 2.51 -1.34
C ILE A 62 -0.84 1.71 -0.27
N CYS A 63 -2.16 1.83 -0.22
CA CYS A 63 -3.02 1.11 0.71
C CYS A 63 -3.75 -0.04 0.03
N HIS A 64 -4.40 0.20 -1.12
CA HIS A 64 -5.25 -0.81 -1.75
C HIS A 64 -4.50 -1.95 -2.45
N GLY A 65 -3.18 -1.83 -2.65
CA GLY A 65 -2.29 -2.92 -3.07
C GLY A 65 -1.55 -3.60 -1.93
N ASN A 66 -1.79 -3.23 -0.66
CA ASN A 66 -1.02 -3.70 0.48
C ASN A 66 -1.93 -4.18 1.61
N GLN A 67 -1.95 -5.49 1.87
CA GLN A 67 -2.76 -6.09 2.94
C GLN A 67 -2.43 -5.53 4.34
N ALA A 68 -1.19 -5.13 4.60
CA ALA A 68 -0.82 -4.58 5.90
C ALA A 68 -1.54 -3.26 6.24
N SER A 69 -2.08 -2.57 5.23
CA SER A 69 -2.86 -1.35 5.44
C SER A 69 -4.29 -1.61 5.93
N GLN A 70 -4.77 -2.86 5.86
CA GLN A 70 -6.15 -3.26 6.15
C GLN A 70 -7.23 -2.56 5.28
N ALA A 71 -6.82 -1.83 4.24
CA ALA A 71 -7.72 -1.32 3.22
C ALA A 71 -8.32 -2.48 2.39
N PRO A 72 -9.51 -2.30 1.77
CA PRO A 72 -10.06 -3.32 0.88
C PRO A 72 -9.12 -3.52 -0.31
N LEU A 73 -8.63 -4.74 -0.47
CA LEU A 73 -7.59 -5.08 -1.42
C LEU A 73 -8.14 -4.95 -2.86
N ALA A 74 -7.42 -4.26 -3.74
CA ALA A 74 -7.82 -4.06 -5.13
C ALA A 74 -7.91 -5.41 -5.86
N GLY A 75 -9.04 -5.64 -6.54
CA GLY A 75 -9.35 -6.86 -7.26
C GLY A 75 -9.69 -8.07 -6.40
N PHE A 76 -9.93 -7.86 -5.10
CA PHE A 76 -10.41 -8.89 -4.20
C PHE A 76 -11.90 -8.71 -3.91
N ALA A 77 -12.75 -9.26 -4.79
CA ALA A 77 -14.21 -9.08 -4.74
C ALA A 77 -14.85 -9.28 -3.35
N PRO A 78 -14.47 -10.28 -2.54
CA PRO A 78 -15.05 -10.46 -1.21
C PRO A 78 -14.88 -9.23 -0.28
N ALA A 79 -13.84 -8.42 -0.46
CA ALA A 79 -13.67 -7.18 0.31
C ALA A 79 -14.56 -6.04 -0.19
N TRP A 80 -15.07 -6.10 -1.43
CA TRP A 80 -15.80 -5.01 -2.08
C TRP A 80 -17.31 -5.20 -2.12
N GLU A 81 -17.83 -6.44 -2.09
CA GLU A 81 -19.28 -6.75 -2.17
C GLU A 81 -20.13 -5.87 -1.23
N ALA A 82 -19.92 -5.97 0.09
CA ALA A 82 -20.68 -5.19 1.09
C ALA A 82 -20.45 -3.67 1.01
N ARG A 83 -19.42 -3.21 0.31
CA ARG A 83 -19.15 -1.78 0.07
C ARG A 83 -19.94 -1.29 -1.12
N LEU A 84 -19.97 -2.07 -2.20
CA LEU A 84 -20.73 -1.78 -3.40
C LEU A 84 -22.24 -1.75 -3.13
N GLU A 85 -22.74 -2.60 -2.23
CA GLU A 85 -24.14 -2.58 -1.77
C GLU A 85 -24.59 -1.23 -1.20
N LYS A 86 -23.66 -0.43 -0.68
CA LYS A 86 -23.96 0.92 -0.16
C LYS A 86 -24.18 1.95 -1.26
N GLY A 87 -23.81 1.63 -2.49
CA GLY A 87 -23.93 2.50 -3.66
C GLY A 87 -22.75 3.46 -3.86
N MET A 88 -22.50 3.78 -5.14
CA MET A 88 -21.41 4.66 -5.57
C MET A 88 -21.44 6.06 -4.93
N PRO A 89 -22.60 6.74 -4.73
CA PRO A 89 -22.62 8.08 -4.15
C PRO A 89 -22.00 8.13 -2.74
N LEU A 90 -22.30 7.14 -1.89
CA LEU A 90 -21.74 7.07 -0.54
C LEU A 90 -20.26 6.70 -0.56
N LEU A 91 -19.83 5.83 -1.48
CA LEU A 91 -18.40 5.53 -1.64
C LEU A 91 -17.61 6.76 -2.08
N LEU A 92 -18.16 7.57 -2.99
CA LEU A 92 -17.56 8.82 -3.41
C LEU A 92 -17.45 9.84 -2.27
N SER A 93 -18.50 9.99 -1.45
CA SER A 93 -18.42 10.91 -0.30
C SER A 93 -17.33 10.47 0.69
N HIS A 94 -17.24 9.17 1.00
CA HIS A 94 -16.15 8.64 1.83
C HIS A 94 -14.76 8.88 1.23
N VAL A 95 -14.61 8.79 -0.10
CA VAL A 95 -13.33 9.10 -0.76
C VAL A 95 -13.02 10.59 -0.65
N ARG A 96 -13.99 11.48 -0.85
CA ARG A 96 -13.76 12.93 -0.75
C ARG A 96 -13.40 13.35 0.67
N ASP A 97 -14.17 12.87 1.64
CA ASP A 97 -14.13 13.35 3.02
C ASP A 97 -13.14 12.56 3.88
N GLY A 98 -12.72 11.39 3.42
CA GLY A 98 -11.95 10.42 4.19
C GLY A 98 -12.86 9.52 5.03
N LEU A 99 -12.36 8.34 5.37
CA LEU A 99 -13.06 7.38 6.23
C LEU A 99 -12.05 6.49 6.95
N ASN A 100 -12.15 6.42 8.28
CA ASN A 100 -11.20 5.68 9.12
C ASN A 100 -9.74 6.11 8.84
N ALA A 101 -8.88 5.17 8.47
CA ALA A 101 -7.49 5.44 8.10
C ALA A 101 -7.31 5.93 6.65
N MET A 102 -8.37 5.98 5.84
CA MET A 102 -8.30 6.53 4.49
C MET A 102 -8.38 8.07 4.57
N PRO A 103 -7.34 8.80 4.15
CA PRO A 103 -7.32 10.26 4.21
C PRO A 103 -8.32 10.86 3.21
N PRO A 104 -8.74 12.12 3.42
CA PRO A 104 -9.53 12.85 2.43
C PRO A 104 -8.87 12.79 1.05
N ARG A 105 -9.70 12.50 0.05
CA ARG A 105 -9.33 12.33 -1.37
C ARG A 105 -8.31 11.21 -1.64
N GLY A 106 -8.00 10.36 -0.66
CA GLY A 106 -7.01 9.28 -0.81
C GLY A 106 -5.63 9.77 -1.27
N TYR A 107 -5.24 11.00 -0.89
CA TYR A 107 -4.07 11.74 -1.41
C TYR A 107 -4.09 12.11 -2.90
N CYS A 108 -5.20 11.90 -3.62
CA CYS A 108 -5.35 12.38 -4.99
C CYS A 108 -6.02 13.76 -5.01
N ASN A 109 -5.22 14.81 -4.83
CA ASN A 109 -5.74 16.17 -4.80
C ASN A 109 -6.25 16.66 -6.17
N ASP A 110 -5.77 16.07 -7.27
CA ASP A 110 -6.12 16.39 -8.66
C ASP A 110 -7.14 15.42 -9.31
N CYS A 111 -7.76 14.52 -8.53
CA CYS A 111 -8.81 13.62 -9.03
C CYS A 111 -10.19 14.30 -9.08
N SER A 112 -10.89 14.16 -10.20
CA SER A 112 -12.32 14.45 -10.29
C SER A 112 -13.16 13.33 -9.67
N ASP A 113 -14.45 13.60 -9.43
CA ASP A 113 -15.38 12.60 -8.92
C ASP A 113 -15.62 11.45 -9.90
N GLU A 114 -15.60 11.75 -11.18
CA GLU A 114 -15.66 10.74 -12.24
C GLU A 114 -14.43 9.82 -12.18
N GLU A 115 -13.23 10.38 -12.00
CA GLU A 115 -12.02 9.59 -11.85
C GLU A 115 -12.04 8.77 -10.56
N PHE A 116 -12.56 9.30 -9.46
CA PHE A 116 -12.77 8.50 -8.25
C PHE A 116 -13.75 7.35 -8.48
N ALA A 117 -14.86 7.58 -9.18
CA ALA A 117 -15.82 6.54 -9.51
C ALA A 117 -15.17 5.43 -10.36
N ARG A 118 -14.36 5.82 -11.36
CA ARG A 118 -13.59 4.90 -12.19
C ARG A 118 -12.54 4.12 -11.39
N LEU A 119 -11.87 4.77 -10.44
CA LEU A 119 -10.90 4.12 -9.54
C LEU A 119 -11.58 3.12 -8.58
N ILE A 120 -12.73 3.48 -8.01
CA ILE A 120 -13.53 2.58 -7.18
C ILE A 120 -13.96 1.36 -7.99
N ALA A 121 -14.54 1.58 -9.18
CA ALA A 121 -14.96 0.51 -10.08
C ALA A 121 -13.80 -0.43 -10.40
N PHE A 122 -12.67 0.14 -10.84
CA PHE A 122 -11.44 -0.62 -11.13
C PHE A 122 -10.95 -1.47 -9.94
N MET A 123 -10.87 -0.89 -8.75
CA MET A 123 -10.42 -1.62 -7.55
C MET A 123 -11.42 -2.68 -7.11
N SER A 124 -12.72 -2.47 -7.33
CA SER A 124 -13.77 -3.38 -6.90
C SER A 124 -13.98 -4.59 -7.83
N ASP A 125 -13.75 -4.41 -9.13
CA ASP A 125 -13.94 -5.42 -10.17
C ASP A 125 -12.64 -6.16 -10.53
N GLY A 126 -11.48 -5.64 -10.09
CA GLY A 126 -10.18 -6.28 -10.31
C GLY A 126 -9.64 -6.14 -11.72
N GLY A 127 -10.01 -5.04 -12.40
CA GLY A 127 -9.57 -4.74 -13.76
C GLY A 127 -10.19 -5.65 -14.84
N GLN A 128 -11.29 -6.33 -14.55
CA GLN A 128 -11.98 -7.18 -15.53
C GLN A 128 -12.79 -6.35 -16.55
N GLY A 129 -13.30 -5.19 -16.16
CA GLY A 129 -13.87 -4.18 -17.06
C GLY A 129 -12.89 -3.49 -18.03
N ALA A 130 -11.63 -3.92 -18.10
CA ALA A 130 -10.68 -3.50 -19.14
C ALA A 130 -10.59 -4.50 -20.32
N ARG A 131 -11.35 -5.60 -20.29
CA ARG A 131 -11.42 -6.57 -21.40
C ARG A 131 -12.74 -6.54 -22.17
N ASP A 132 -13.76 -5.93 -21.60
CA ASP A 132 -15.11 -5.91 -22.16
C ASP A 132 -15.49 -4.47 -22.52
N GLU A 133 -14.99 -4.03 -23.69
CA GLU A 133 -15.40 -2.80 -24.38
C GLU A 133 -16.91 -2.82 -24.69
N ALA A 134 -17.72 -2.14 -23.88
CA ALA A 134 -18.98 -1.54 -24.33
C ALA A 134 -19.47 -0.47 -23.34
N GLY A 135 -19.38 0.81 -23.73
CA GLY A 135 -20.41 1.79 -23.37
C GLY A 135 -20.06 2.85 -22.32
N PHE A 136 -18.95 3.56 -22.48
CA PHE A 136 -18.92 4.98 -22.10
C PHE A 136 -17.92 5.73 -22.98
N GLU A 137 -18.41 6.26 -24.11
CA GLU A 137 -17.61 7.13 -24.98
C GLU A 137 -17.33 8.45 -24.25
N SER A 138 -16.07 8.68 -23.91
CA SER A 138 -15.59 9.96 -23.41
C SER A 138 -14.72 10.61 -24.49
N PRO A 139 -15.02 11.84 -24.96
CA PRO A 139 -14.34 12.44 -26.09
C PRO A 139 -12.91 12.84 -25.71
N SER A 140 -11.96 12.34 -26.49
CA SER A 140 -10.55 12.69 -26.46
C SER A 140 -10.33 14.16 -26.80
N LEU A 141 -9.69 14.92 -25.90
CA LEU A 141 -9.01 16.16 -26.24
C LEU A 141 -7.50 15.97 -26.08
N ALA A 142 -6.85 15.76 -27.22
CA ALA A 142 -5.44 16.01 -27.40
C ALA A 142 -5.15 17.52 -27.43
N ALA A 143 -3.92 17.85 -27.03
CA ALA A 143 -3.20 19.12 -27.19
C ALA A 143 -3.42 20.23 -26.15
N ALA A 144 -2.63 20.19 -25.08
CA ALA A 144 -2.14 21.41 -24.40
C ALA A 144 -0.69 21.22 -23.94
N GLY A 145 0.18 22.12 -24.39
CA GLY A 145 1.64 22.00 -24.37
C GLY A 145 2.31 22.06 -23.00
N ARG A 146 3.54 21.54 -22.98
CA ARG A 146 4.48 21.58 -21.85
C ARG A 146 4.77 23.04 -21.44
N ARG A 147 4.62 23.34 -20.15
CA ARG A 147 5.35 24.44 -19.50
C ARG A 147 6.17 23.88 -18.35
N ARG A 148 7.49 24.13 -18.40
CA ARG A 148 8.39 23.99 -17.26
C ARG A 148 8.15 25.18 -16.33
N ALA A 149 7.80 24.94 -15.08
CA ALA A 149 7.98 25.91 -14.02
C ALA A 149 9.35 25.63 -13.37
N ALA A 150 10.32 26.49 -13.66
CA ALA A 150 11.57 26.57 -12.92
C ALA A 150 11.38 27.55 -11.76
N GLY A 151 11.92 27.20 -10.59
CA GLY A 151 12.28 28.15 -9.53
C GLY A 151 11.27 28.31 -8.40
N ALA A 152 11.67 27.87 -7.19
CA ALA A 152 11.52 28.59 -5.92
C ALA A 152 12.03 27.77 -4.73
N TRP A 153 13.33 27.40 -4.72
CA TRP A 153 14.01 26.91 -3.51
C TRP A 153 15.46 27.42 -3.49
N ALA A 154 15.68 28.68 -3.83
CA ALA A 154 16.98 29.33 -3.63
C ALA A 154 16.91 30.08 -2.29
N GLY A 155 17.47 29.50 -1.23
CA GLY A 155 17.52 30.22 0.05
C GLY A 155 18.02 29.52 1.30
N LEU A 156 18.45 28.26 1.26
CA LEU A 156 19.02 27.60 2.44
C LEU A 156 20.46 27.18 2.16
N SER A 157 21.41 28.05 2.53
CA SER A 157 22.83 27.74 2.52
C SER A 157 23.13 26.60 3.50
N ALA A 158 23.74 25.52 3.01
CA ALA A 158 24.21 24.42 3.84
C ALA A 158 25.43 24.84 4.66
N GLY A 159 25.38 24.63 5.98
CA GLY A 159 26.51 24.79 6.88
C GLY A 159 27.64 23.78 6.63
N PRO A 160 28.76 23.86 7.38
CA PRO A 160 29.95 23.09 7.10
C PRO A 160 29.73 21.57 7.12
N ARG A 161 30.30 20.92 6.10
CA ARG A 161 30.28 19.47 5.87
C ARG A 161 30.89 18.72 7.04
N ALA A 162 30.06 18.05 7.83
CA ALA A 162 30.53 17.19 8.91
C ALA A 162 31.40 16.03 8.37
N ALA A 163 32.51 15.76 9.07
CA ALA A 163 33.36 14.61 8.78
C ALA A 163 32.58 13.30 9.01
N ALA A 164 32.89 12.27 8.22
CA ALA A 164 32.22 10.98 8.32
C ALA A 164 32.51 10.32 9.69
N PRO A 165 31.49 9.74 10.37
CA PRO A 165 31.71 9.01 11.61
C PRO A 165 32.55 7.75 11.36
N ALA A 166 33.34 7.34 12.37
CA ALA A 166 34.33 6.24 12.31
C ALA A 166 33.75 4.82 12.12
N GLY A 167 32.54 4.68 11.55
CA GLY A 167 31.89 3.41 11.27
C GLY A 167 31.08 3.39 9.96
N GLY A 168 31.26 4.40 9.10
CA GLY A 168 30.47 4.59 7.87
C GLY A 168 29.02 5.01 8.15
N TYR A 169 28.27 5.28 7.09
CA TYR A 169 26.86 5.68 7.21
C TYR A 169 25.96 4.46 7.12
N ARG A 170 25.14 4.18 8.13
CA ARG A 170 24.14 3.09 8.06
C ARG A 170 22.78 3.67 7.68
N TRP A 171 22.26 3.28 6.52
CA TRP A 171 20.93 3.66 6.06
C TRP A 171 19.93 2.52 6.25
N ARG A 172 18.66 2.88 6.49
CA ARG A 172 17.52 1.96 6.49
C ARG A 172 16.33 2.58 5.77
N ASN A 173 15.49 1.76 5.15
CA ASN A 173 14.20 2.23 4.62
C ASN A 173 13.17 2.43 5.74
N TRP A 174 12.01 3.04 5.42
CA TRP A 174 10.92 3.29 6.36
C TRP A 174 10.43 2.01 7.07
N SER A 175 10.29 0.90 6.35
CA SER A 175 9.87 -0.38 6.95
C SER A 175 10.95 -1.10 7.77
N GLY A 176 12.20 -0.62 7.76
CA GLY A 176 13.34 -1.23 8.46
C GLY A 176 13.84 -2.56 7.88
N LEU A 177 13.14 -3.12 6.88
CA LEU A 177 13.48 -4.39 6.22
C LEU A 177 14.74 -4.30 5.36
N GLN A 178 15.08 -3.10 4.88
CA GLN A 178 16.26 -2.87 4.09
C GLN A 178 17.27 -2.04 4.84
N ARG A 179 18.55 -2.45 4.75
CA ARG A 179 19.67 -1.78 5.39
C ARG A 179 20.86 -1.76 4.45
N CYS A 180 21.64 -0.68 4.45
CA CYS A 180 22.94 -0.66 3.78
C CYS A 180 23.96 0.15 4.59
N ALA A 181 25.25 -0.17 4.37
CA ALA A 181 26.35 0.67 4.78
C ALA A 181 26.79 1.48 3.56
N ALA A 182 26.63 2.80 3.62
CA ALA A 182 27.05 3.72 2.60
C ALA A 182 28.48 4.18 2.86
N GLN A 183 29.25 4.30 1.77
CA GLN A 183 30.64 4.78 1.79
C GLN A 183 30.70 6.29 2.05
N ALA A 184 29.70 7.04 1.57
CA ALA A 184 29.56 8.46 1.85
C ALA A 184 28.10 8.89 1.82
N LEU A 185 27.77 9.90 2.62
CA LEU A 185 26.53 10.66 2.55
C LEU A 185 26.86 12.04 1.96
N ALA A 186 26.13 12.44 0.93
CA ALA A 186 26.21 13.75 0.30
C ALA A 186 24.91 14.50 0.53
N THR A 187 25.01 15.80 0.83
CA THR A 187 23.86 16.68 1.05
C THR A 187 24.02 17.86 0.09
N PRO A 188 23.72 17.69 -1.22
CA PRO A 188 23.96 18.73 -2.20
C PRO A 188 23.16 19.99 -1.83
N GLY A 189 23.86 21.12 -1.75
CA GLY A 189 23.25 22.40 -1.38
C GLY A 189 22.47 23.06 -2.53
N ASP A 190 22.76 22.65 -3.77
CA ASP A 190 22.12 23.18 -4.97
C ASP A 190 22.08 22.13 -6.11
N GLU A 191 21.41 22.50 -7.21
CA GLU A 191 21.26 21.66 -8.40
C GLU A 191 22.60 21.41 -9.11
N ALA A 192 23.51 22.39 -9.11
CA ALA A 192 24.80 22.27 -9.79
C ALA A 192 25.69 21.23 -9.08
N GLU A 193 25.67 21.22 -7.76
CA GLU A 193 26.33 20.25 -6.91
C GLU A 193 25.72 18.85 -7.07
N LEU A 194 24.38 18.74 -7.08
CA LEU A 194 23.71 17.48 -7.37
C LEU A 194 24.12 16.93 -8.75
N ALA A 195 24.10 17.77 -9.79
CA ALA A 195 24.47 17.38 -11.14
C ALA A 195 25.94 16.97 -11.23
N ARG A 196 26.83 17.61 -10.47
CA ARG A 196 28.25 17.21 -10.35
C ARG A 196 28.38 15.82 -9.74
N LEU A 197 27.69 15.55 -8.63
CA LEU A 197 27.71 14.25 -7.95
C LEU A 197 27.20 13.14 -8.86
N LEU A 198 26.12 13.39 -9.61
CA LEU A 198 25.58 12.44 -10.59
C LEU A 198 26.58 12.13 -11.70
N ARG A 199 27.25 13.16 -12.26
CA ARG A 199 28.28 12.98 -13.29
C ARG A 199 29.51 12.23 -12.77
N GLU A 200 29.98 12.55 -11.57
CA GLU A 200 31.12 11.87 -10.94
C GLU A 200 30.81 10.38 -10.77
N ALA A 201 29.65 10.08 -10.18
CA ALA A 201 29.23 8.70 -9.95
C ALA A 201 29.04 7.90 -11.24
N SER A 202 28.50 8.53 -12.28
CA SER A 202 28.40 7.90 -13.60
C SER A 202 29.76 7.57 -14.19
N ARG A 203 30.77 8.42 -14.00
CA ARG A 203 32.14 8.20 -14.50
C ARG A 203 32.87 7.13 -13.70
N SER A 204 32.68 7.10 -12.38
CA SER A 204 33.33 6.14 -11.49
C SER A 204 32.60 4.80 -11.39
N GLY A 205 31.44 4.66 -12.03
CA GLY A 205 30.58 3.48 -11.90
C GLY A 205 30.03 3.30 -10.47
N THR A 206 30.08 4.34 -9.64
CA THR A 206 29.60 4.27 -8.25
C THR A 206 28.08 4.37 -8.25
N PRO A 207 27.35 3.38 -7.72
CA PRO A 207 25.90 3.47 -7.64
C PRO A 207 25.48 4.54 -6.62
N LEU A 208 24.62 5.46 -7.06
CA LEU A 208 24.00 6.48 -6.21
C LEU A 208 22.61 6.04 -5.75
N ARG A 209 22.27 6.42 -4.52
CA ARG A 209 20.91 6.30 -4.00
C ARG A 209 20.46 7.60 -3.36
N CYS A 210 19.35 8.14 -3.83
CA CYS A 210 18.69 9.25 -3.13
C CYS A 210 18.07 8.74 -1.82
N VAL A 211 18.22 9.49 -0.74
CA VAL A 211 17.47 9.25 0.50
C VAL A 211 15.98 9.34 0.16
N GLY A 212 15.18 8.39 0.66
CA GLY A 212 13.75 8.35 0.38
C GLY A 212 13.36 7.77 -0.99
N ALA A 213 14.32 7.47 -1.88
CA ALA A 213 14.02 6.68 -3.07
C ALA A 213 13.73 5.24 -2.64
N GLY A 214 12.45 4.87 -2.50
CA GLY A 214 12.02 3.51 -2.24
C GLY A 214 10.52 3.38 -2.49
N HIS A 215 10.14 2.71 -3.57
CA HIS A 215 8.77 2.23 -3.81
C HIS A 215 8.76 0.70 -3.77
N SER A 216 7.61 0.17 -3.35
CA SER A 216 7.35 -1.09 -2.64
C SER A 216 7.62 -2.44 -3.31
N PHE A 217 8.73 -2.65 -4.03
CA PHE A 217 9.10 -4.00 -4.48
C PHE A 217 10.63 -4.15 -4.44
N THR A 218 11.19 -5.06 -3.64
CA THR A 218 12.66 -5.15 -3.56
C THR A 218 13.29 -6.54 -3.63
N ARG A 219 14.25 -6.68 -4.57
CA ARG A 219 15.70 -6.88 -4.34
C ARG A 219 16.44 -5.93 -5.31
N TRP A 220 17.60 -5.32 -5.02
CA TRP A 220 18.83 -5.90 -4.46
C TRP A 220 19.58 -4.91 -3.53
N CYS A 221 20.14 -5.43 -2.44
CA CYS A 221 21.42 -4.99 -1.89
C CYS A 221 22.21 -6.25 -1.48
N PRO A 222 23.16 -6.68 -2.33
CA PRO A 222 24.32 -7.40 -1.86
C PRO A 222 25.52 -6.79 -2.56
N ARG A 223 25.92 -5.58 -2.14
CA ARG A 223 27.34 -5.19 -2.04
C ARG A 223 27.48 -3.82 -1.39
N ARG A 224 28.70 -3.52 -0.94
CA ARG A 224 29.02 -2.54 0.12
C ARG A 224 29.22 -1.11 -0.38
N ASP A 225 28.67 -0.75 -1.55
CA ASP A 225 29.32 0.28 -2.38
C ASP A 225 28.43 1.46 -2.81
N TYR A 226 27.63 2.04 -1.91
CA TYR A 226 26.73 3.15 -2.27
C TYR A 226 27.16 4.50 -1.68
N ARG A 227 26.96 5.58 -2.43
CA ARG A 227 26.88 6.95 -1.88
C ARG A 227 25.41 7.39 -1.81
N VAL A 228 25.01 7.91 -0.66
CA VAL A 228 23.63 8.32 -0.38
C VAL A 228 23.52 9.83 -0.53
N ALA A 229 22.50 10.35 -1.21
CA ALA A 229 22.30 11.80 -1.39
C ALA A 229 20.94 12.25 -0.82
N GLY A 230 20.90 13.22 0.10
CA GLY A 230 19.64 13.77 0.61
C GLY A 230 19.81 15.03 1.47
N PRO A 231 18.80 15.91 1.54
CA PRO A 231 18.80 17.05 2.45
C PRO A 231 18.44 16.59 3.87
N ASP A 232 19.31 16.94 4.83
CA ASP A 232 19.07 16.93 6.28
C ASP A 232 18.60 15.60 6.91
N VAL A 233 19.55 14.82 7.46
CA VAL A 233 19.26 13.71 8.37
C VAL A 233 19.45 14.20 9.80
N ARG A 234 18.43 14.85 10.38
CA ARG A 234 18.36 15.02 11.85
C ARG A 234 17.62 13.83 12.46
N PRO A 235 18.10 13.25 13.57
CA PRO A 235 17.39 12.18 14.25
C PRO A 235 16.17 12.78 14.97
N ALA A 236 14.97 12.49 14.50
CA ALA A 236 13.78 12.66 15.32
C ALA A 236 13.74 11.51 16.33
N VAL A 237 14.01 11.87 17.58
CA VAL A 237 13.64 11.11 18.78
C VAL A 237 12.20 11.51 19.13
N LEU A 238 11.39 10.49 19.43
CA LEU A 238 9.93 10.43 19.65
C LEU A 238 9.09 10.27 18.38
#